data_AF-A0A6G1K2G5-F1
#
_entry.id   AF-A0A6G1K2G5-F1
#
_cell.length_a   1.000
_cell.length_b   1.000
_cell.length_c   1.000
_cell.angle_alpha   90.00
_cell.angle_beta   90.00
_cell.angle_gamma   90.00
#
_symmetry.space_group_name_H-M   'P 1'
#
loop_
_entity.id
_entity.type
_entity.pdbx_description
1 polymer ?
#
loop_
_entity_poly.entity_id
_entity_poly.type
_entity_poly.pdbx_seq_one_letter_code
_entity_poly.pdbx_strand_id
1 'polypeptide(L)'
;MRAMNSILPSKRLILSYIFDWIIIIAIAAVGAGWEYLTPYHRPFSPVDLSISYPFQTHERIPTWLLVVCSLAAPAGIILFVCLIFVPGPTASRGTPKAFIWRRKLWELNTGWMGLAMSLATAFLVTQGMKLLFGKPRPDFLSRCQPDMSRIAEFAVNPVAEDFNPVWVLVTSGICTNTDDDILQDGFKSFPSGHSSFSWAGLLYITLFLASKFAVAIPFLPPRPFSTNPAHTSAITPSNLRSILPTHNKTNTKSTMTAYAEDSVVPIRYQAAAPPVWCLVLVLVPIGSAIYICSTRFTDFRHQGFDILFGSFIGITASWFSFRWYHLPVSRGAGWSWGPRSYTRAWGIGVGVGSYVGTEGWNPRKEVGQPGLHTSSNGNGRNTSETDELELVGMTESERNVDERRMEGTHAL
;
A
#
# COMPACT_ATOMS: atom_id res chain seq x y z
N MET A 1 8.34 29.48 28.17
CA MET A 1 7.74 29.90 26.88
C MET A 1 8.46 29.41 25.61
N ARG A 2 9.55 28.62 25.66
CA ARG A 2 10.24 28.08 24.45
C ARG A 2 9.77 26.69 23.99
N ALA A 3 8.95 25.97 24.76
CA ALA A 3 8.60 24.57 24.48
C ALA A 3 7.35 24.38 23.59
N MET A 4 6.54 25.42 23.35
CA MET A 4 5.32 25.33 22.53
C MET A 4 5.53 25.66 21.04
N ASN A 5 6.70 26.19 20.66
CA ASN A 5 7.03 26.53 19.28
C ASN A 5 7.44 25.31 18.41
N SER A 6 7.48 24.09 18.96
CA SER A 6 7.88 22.87 18.26
C SER A 6 6.71 22.07 17.65
N ILE A 7 5.48 22.56 17.79
CA ILE A 7 4.26 21.84 17.38
C ILE A 7 3.90 22.14 15.91
N LEU A 8 4.20 23.34 15.41
CA LEU A 8 3.87 23.75 14.04
C LEU A 8 5.01 23.40 13.06
N PRO A 9 4.70 22.78 11.91
CA PRO A 9 5.70 22.50 10.89
C PRO A 9 6.32 23.81 10.36
N SER A 10 7.60 23.76 9.97
CA SER A 10 8.29 24.92 9.39
C SER A 10 7.54 25.44 8.17
N LYS A 11 7.39 26.76 8.04
CA LYS A 11 6.75 27.41 6.89
C LYS A 11 7.38 26.96 5.55
N ARG A 12 8.70 26.72 5.54
CA ARG A 12 9.42 26.21 4.36
C ARG A 12 8.97 24.81 3.95
N LEU A 13 8.70 23.93 4.92
CA LEU A 13 8.23 22.56 4.68
C LEU A 13 6.78 22.54 4.18
N ILE A 14 5.93 23.41 4.73
CA ILE A 14 4.54 23.52 4.25
C ILE A 14 4.53 24.05 2.82
N LEU A 15 5.35 25.08 2.53
CA LEU A 15 5.45 25.67 1.20
C LEU A 15 5.93 24.65 0.15
N SER A 16 6.88 23.77 0.49
CA SER A 16 7.33 22.72 -0.44
C SER A 16 6.21 21.75 -0.81
N TYR A 17 5.36 21.34 0.15
CA TYR A 17 4.22 20.47 -0.15
C TYR A 17 3.12 21.19 -0.94
N ILE A 18 2.89 22.48 -0.69
CA ILE A 18 1.95 23.28 -1.49
C ILE A 18 2.45 23.35 -2.95
N PHE A 19 3.75 23.53 -3.15
CA PHE A 19 4.34 23.56 -4.48
C PHE A 19 4.17 22.23 -5.23
N ASP A 20 4.35 21.08 -4.54
CA ASP A 20 4.07 19.76 -5.12
C ASP A 20 2.61 19.64 -5.59
N TRP A 21 1.64 20.09 -4.77
CA TRP A 21 0.23 20.11 -5.15
C TRP A 21 -0.06 21.00 -6.36
N ILE A 22 0.57 22.18 -6.45
CA ILE A 22 0.43 23.07 -7.60
C ILE A 22 0.92 22.38 -8.87
N ILE A 23 2.06 21.68 -8.82
CA ILE A 23 2.58 20.94 -9.96
C ILE A 23 1.61 19.82 -10.38
N ILE A 24 1.09 19.04 -9.43
CA ILE A 24 0.14 17.95 -9.72
C ILE A 24 -1.13 18.50 -10.37
N ILE A 25 -1.67 19.61 -9.84
CA ILE A 25 -2.86 20.26 -10.39
C ILE A 25 -2.55 20.82 -11.79
N ALA A 26 -1.39 21.43 -12.00
CA ALA A 26 -0.97 21.93 -13.31
C ALA A 26 -0.88 20.80 -14.35
N ILE A 27 -0.32 19.64 -13.99
CA ILE A 27 -0.27 18.45 -14.85
C ILE A 27 -1.70 18.01 -15.22
N ALA A 28 -2.61 17.92 -14.25
CA ALA A 28 -3.99 17.54 -14.51
C ALA A 28 -4.72 18.58 -15.39
N ALA A 29 -4.49 19.88 -15.16
CA ALA A 29 -5.07 20.97 -15.93
C ALA A 29 -4.62 20.96 -17.40
N VAL A 30 -3.33 20.70 -17.66
CA VAL A 30 -2.81 20.51 -19.03
C VAL A 30 -3.50 19.32 -19.70
N GLY A 31 -3.64 18.20 -18.99
CA GLY A 31 -4.38 17.04 -19.48
C GLY A 31 -5.83 17.35 -19.85
N ALA A 32 -6.51 18.20 -19.06
CA ALA A 32 -7.90 18.58 -19.30
C ALA A 32 -8.02 19.57 -20.46
N GLY A 33 -7.05 20.48 -20.62
CA GLY A 33 -6.99 21.41 -21.74
C GLY A 33 -6.86 20.69 -23.10
N TRP A 34 -6.20 19.54 -23.15
CA TRP A 34 -6.09 18.74 -24.35
C TRP A 34 -7.41 18.13 -24.85
N GLU A 35 -8.44 18.05 -24.02
CA GLU A 35 -9.75 17.51 -24.42
C GLU A 35 -10.38 18.35 -25.55
N TYR A 36 -10.14 19.67 -25.53
CA TYR A 36 -10.67 20.66 -26.48
C TYR A 36 -9.87 20.75 -27.79
N LEU A 37 -8.76 20.03 -27.91
CA LEU A 37 -8.01 20.01 -29.16
C LEU A 37 -8.58 18.95 -30.11
N THR A 38 -8.60 19.29 -31.39
CA THR A 38 -8.96 18.37 -32.46
C THR A 38 -7.90 17.27 -32.57
N PRO A 39 -8.28 15.99 -32.48
CA PRO A 39 -7.34 14.88 -32.62
C PRO A 39 -6.83 14.77 -34.07
N TYR A 40 -5.71 14.07 -34.26
CA TYR A 40 -5.32 13.64 -35.60
C TYR A 40 -6.43 12.76 -36.22
N HIS A 41 -6.74 12.95 -37.49
CA HIS A 41 -7.71 12.12 -38.20
C HIS A 41 -6.98 11.09 -39.04
N ARG A 42 -6.82 9.88 -38.50
CA ARG A 42 -6.19 8.78 -39.24
C ARG A 42 -7.11 8.32 -40.38
N PRO A 43 -6.60 8.18 -41.62
CA PRO A 43 -7.38 7.60 -42.72
C PRO A 43 -7.89 6.20 -42.36
N PHE A 44 -9.13 5.91 -42.74
CA PHE A 44 -9.82 4.66 -42.42
C PHE A 44 -10.48 4.09 -43.68
N SER A 45 -10.91 2.84 -43.65
CA SER A 45 -11.66 2.25 -44.77
C SER A 45 -13.16 2.22 -44.46
N PRO A 46 -14.05 2.61 -45.39
CA PRO A 46 -15.51 2.56 -45.19
C PRO A 46 -16.06 1.15 -44.96
N VAL A 47 -15.31 0.11 -45.36
CA VAL A 47 -15.72 -1.30 -45.30
C VAL A 47 -15.03 -2.09 -44.19
N ASP A 48 -14.29 -1.43 -43.29
CA ASP A 48 -13.62 -2.11 -42.20
C ASP A 48 -14.63 -2.56 -41.13
N LEU A 49 -14.81 -3.89 -41.01
CA LEU A 49 -15.72 -4.47 -40.02
C LEU A 49 -15.31 -4.15 -38.58
N SER A 50 -14.04 -3.91 -38.30
CA SER A 50 -13.54 -3.65 -36.96
C SER A 50 -13.99 -2.30 -36.38
N ILE A 51 -14.46 -1.40 -37.24
CA ILE A 51 -14.97 -0.05 -36.91
C ILE A 51 -16.46 0.14 -37.25
N SER A 52 -17.15 -0.98 -37.53
CA SER A 52 -18.55 -1.02 -37.98
C SER A 52 -19.58 -1.32 -36.88
N TYR A 53 -19.17 -1.34 -35.61
CA TYR A 53 -20.08 -1.61 -34.50
C TYR A 53 -21.09 -0.46 -34.30
N PRO A 54 -22.27 -0.74 -33.72
CA PRO A 54 -23.28 0.29 -33.48
C PRO A 54 -22.86 1.24 -32.35
N PHE A 55 -23.11 2.54 -32.55
CA PHE A 55 -22.89 3.58 -31.54
C PHE A 55 -23.83 3.38 -30.34
N GLN A 56 -23.23 3.10 -29.19
CA GLN A 56 -23.94 2.98 -27.91
C GLN A 56 -24.02 4.34 -27.23
N THR A 57 -25.23 4.88 -27.09
CA THR A 57 -25.50 6.16 -26.42
C THR A 57 -25.41 6.05 -24.90
N HIS A 58 -25.76 4.89 -24.34
CA HIS A 58 -25.69 4.62 -22.91
C HIS A 58 -24.46 3.80 -22.56
N GLU A 59 -23.49 4.48 -21.95
CA GLU A 59 -22.29 3.85 -21.41
C GLU A 59 -22.63 3.12 -20.10
N ARG A 60 -22.19 1.86 -19.96
CA ARG A 60 -22.41 1.09 -18.72
C ARG A 60 -21.71 1.75 -17.53
N ILE A 61 -20.52 2.32 -17.77
CA ILE A 61 -19.78 3.10 -16.78
C ILE A 61 -19.52 4.48 -17.37
N PRO A 62 -20.28 5.51 -16.95
CA PRO A 62 -20.05 6.88 -17.37
C PRO A 62 -18.84 7.50 -16.66
N THR A 63 -18.29 8.57 -17.24
CA THR A 63 -17.09 9.25 -16.73
C THR A 63 -17.21 9.69 -15.26
N TRP A 64 -18.39 10.18 -14.82
CA TRP A 64 -18.58 10.56 -13.42
C TRP A 64 -18.41 9.38 -12.47
N LEU A 65 -18.90 8.20 -12.86
CA LEU A 65 -18.83 6.99 -12.03
C LEU A 65 -17.38 6.50 -11.95
N LEU A 66 -16.62 6.61 -13.04
CA LEU A 66 -15.19 6.37 -13.04
C LEU A 66 -14.46 7.29 -12.04
N VAL A 67 -14.77 8.59 -12.02
CA VAL A 67 -14.17 9.53 -11.05
C VAL A 67 -14.54 9.15 -9.62
N VAL A 68 -15.78 8.77 -9.36
CA VAL A 68 -16.20 8.29 -8.05
C VAL A 68 -15.43 7.04 -7.63
N CYS A 69 -15.37 6.03 -8.50
CA CYS A 69 -14.74 4.75 -8.19
C CYS A 69 -13.21 4.81 -8.09
N SER A 70 -12.55 5.67 -8.87
CA SER A 70 -11.08 5.68 -9.01
C SER A 70 -10.39 6.88 -8.36
N LEU A 71 -11.13 7.93 -7.99
CA LEU A 71 -10.60 9.06 -7.23
C LEU A 71 -11.29 9.20 -5.87
N ALA A 72 -12.61 9.40 -5.85
CA ALA A 72 -13.32 9.77 -4.62
C ALA A 72 -13.34 8.63 -3.58
N ALA A 73 -13.68 7.40 -4.00
CA ALA A 73 -13.68 6.23 -3.14
C ALA A 73 -12.27 5.90 -2.61
N PRO A 74 -11.21 5.82 -3.45
CA PRO A 74 -9.83 5.68 -2.98
C PRO A 74 -9.41 6.78 -1.99
N ALA A 75 -9.70 8.05 -2.27
CA ALA A 75 -9.36 9.16 -1.37
C ALA A 75 -10.08 9.04 -0.01
N GLY A 76 -11.34 8.63 -0.02
CA GLY A 76 -12.14 8.35 1.19
C GLY A 76 -11.61 7.15 1.98
N ILE A 77 -11.20 6.07 1.31
CA ILE A 77 -10.59 4.90 1.96
C ILE A 77 -9.25 5.28 2.60
N ILE A 78 -8.40 6.07 1.91
CA ILE A 78 -7.14 6.58 2.48
C ILE A 78 -7.42 7.41 3.74
N LEU A 79 -8.40 8.32 3.67
CA LEU A 79 -8.82 9.12 4.81
C LEU A 79 -9.25 8.24 5.98
N PHE A 80 -10.14 7.28 5.74
CA PHE A 80 -10.61 6.36 6.77
C PHE A 80 -9.46 5.56 7.39
N VAL A 81 -8.57 4.99 6.56
CA VAL A 81 -7.44 4.19 7.05
C VAL A 81 -6.49 5.04 7.90
N CYS A 82 -6.15 6.25 7.45
CA CYS A 82 -5.29 7.17 8.20
C CYS A 82 -5.95 7.67 9.50
N LEU A 83 -7.26 7.91 9.51
CA LEU A 83 -7.96 8.39 10.70
C LEU A 83 -8.15 7.29 11.76
N ILE A 84 -8.38 6.04 11.35
CA ILE A 84 -8.70 4.95 12.29
C ILE A 84 -7.45 4.18 12.70
N PHE A 85 -6.59 3.79 11.75
CA PHE A 85 -5.51 2.83 12.01
C PHE A 85 -4.14 3.49 12.27
N VAL A 86 -3.96 4.77 11.98
CA VAL A 86 -2.72 5.52 12.33
C VAL A 86 -3.02 6.37 13.56
N PRO A 87 -2.25 6.38 14.66
CA PRO A 87 -1.03 5.62 14.91
C PRO A 87 -1.45 4.22 15.34
N GLY A 88 -0.78 3.20 14.82
CA GLY A 88 -1.15 1.87 15.26
C GLY A 88 -0.53 1.53 16.63
N PRO A 89 -0.66 0.26 17.06
CA PRO A 89 -0.51 -0.15 18.47
C PRO A 89 0.87 0.11 19.10
N THR A 90 1.88 0.44 18.30
CA THR A 90 3.27 0.66 18.72
C THR A 90 3.52 2.06 19.28
N ALA A 91 2.55 2.97 19.20
CA ALA A 91 2.67 4.25 19.89
C ALA A 91 2.69 4.03 21.41
N SER A 92 3.71 4.55 22.10
CA SER A 92 3.82 4.40 23.55
C SER A 92 2.63 5.04 24.26
N ARG A 93 2.14 4.35 25.30
CA ARG A 93 1.07 4.85 26.18
C ARG A 93 1.59 6.11 26.87
N GLY A 94 1.08 7.28 26.46
CA GLY A 94 1.53 8.60 26.94
C GLY A 94 2.00 9.55 25.84
N THR A 95 2.00 9.15 24.57
CA THR A 95 2.30 10.07 23.46
C THR A 95 1.29 11.24 23.38
N PRO A 96 1.75 12.51 23.34
CA PRO A 96 0.86 13.65 23.19
C PRO A 96 0.03 13.59 21.91
N LYS A 97 -1.28 13.92 22.01
CA LYS A 97 -2.23 13.90 20.88
C LYS A 97 -1.74 14.70 19.66
N ALA A 98 -0.97 15.77 19.88
CA ALA A 98 -0.42 16.60 18.81
C ALA A 98 0.54 15.83 17.87
N PHE A 99 1.41 14.97 18.40
CA PHE A 99 2.33 14.18 17.59
C PHE A 99 1.59 13.09 16.79
N ILE A 100 0.54 12.53 17.40
CA ILE A 100 -0.34 11.56 16.75
C ILE A 100 -1.05 12.19 15.54
N TRP A 101 -1.69 13.34 15.74
CA TRP A 101 -2.38 14.06 14.65
C TRP A 101 -1.41 14.52 13.58
N ARG A 102 -0.21 14.97 13.94
CA ARG A 102 0.85 15.29 12.98
C ARG A 102 1.20 14.09 12.09
N ARG A 103 1.32 12.88 12.66
CA ARG A 103 1.57 11.67 11.88
C ARG A 103 0.39 11.30 10.99
N LYS A 104 -0.84 11.33 11.51
CA LYS A 104 -2.06 11.08 10.73
C LYS A 104 -2.16 12.00 9.51
N LEU A 105 -2.00 13.30 9.73
CA LEU A 105 -2.09 14.31 8.67
C LEU A 105 -0.96 14.17 7.64
N TRP A 106 0.25 13.84 8.09
CA TRP A 106 1.37 13.58 7.18
C TRP A 106 1.11 12.36 6.30
N GLU A 107 0.67 11.24 6.88
CA GLU A 107 0.31 10.01 6.14
C GLU A 107 -0.86 10.22 5.18
N LEU A 108 -1.84 11.04 5.59
CA LEU A 108 -2.96 11.42 4.74
C LEU A 108 -2.48 12.25 3.55
N ASN A 109 -1.66 13.28 3.79
CA ASN A 109 -1.12 14.12 2.74
C ASN A 109 -0.28 13.31 1.74
N THR A 110 0.61 12.43 2.20
CA THR A 110 1.41 11.57 1.30
C THR A 110 0.55 10.57 0.52
N GLY A 111 -0.49 10.01 1.15
CA GLY A 111 -1.48 9.16 0.48
C GLY A 111 -2.24 9.89 -0.63
N TRP A 112 -2.74 11.10 -0.35
CA TRP A 112 -3.48 11.88 -1.35
C TRP A 112 -2.58 12.44 -2.45
N MET A 113 -1.38 12.92 -2.14
CA MET A 113 -0.43 13.38 -3.16
C MET A 113 -0.04 12.24 -4.11
N GLY A 114 0.21 11.03 -3.60
CA GLY A 114 0.53 9.91 -4.47
C GLY A 114 -0.65 9.44 -5.33
N LEU A 115 -1.88 9.45 -4.79
CA LEU A 115 -3.08 9.15 -5.56
C LEU A 115 -3.28 10.20 -6.68
N ALA A 116 -3.18 11.48 -6.33
CA ALA A 116 -3.35 12.58 -7.26
C ALA A 116 -2.26 12.56 -8.36
N MET A 117 -1.00 12.33 -7.99
CA MET A 117 0.10 12.20 -8.95
C MET A 117 -0.11 11.03 -9.91
N SER A 118 -0.58 9.88 -9.40
CA SER A 118 -0.85 8.70 -10.22
C SER A 118 -1.93 8.99 -11.27
N LEU A 119 -3.05 9.57 -10.84
CA LEU A 119 -4.18 9.91 -11.71
C LEU A 119 -3.81 11.02 -12.71
N ALA A 120 -3.14 12.08 -12.25
CA ALA A 120 -2.72 13.20 -13.09
C ALA A 120 -1.74 12.75 -14.19
N THR A 121 -0.76 11.91 -13.83
CA THR A 121 0.22 11.38 -14.81
C THR A 121 -0.45 10.47 -15.83
N ALA A 122 -1.31 9.54 -15.39
CA ALA A 122 -2.03 8.66 -16.30
C ALA A 122 -2.97 9.44 -17.23
N PHE A 123 -3.64 10.46 -16.70
CA PHE A 123 -4.53 11.34 -17.47
C PHE A 123 -3.76 12.15 -18.51
N LEU A 124 -2.67 12.80 -18.13
CA LEU A 124 -1.80 13.57 -19.03
C LEU A 124 -1.32 12.71 -20.20
N VAL A 125 -0.73 11.55 -19.90
CA VAL A 125 -0.18 10.65 -20.93
C VAL A 125 -1.27 10.13 -21.86
N THR A 126 -2.43 9.72 -21.32
CA THR A 126 -3.50 9.19 -22.16
C THR A 126 -4.16 10.24 -23.05
N GLN A 127 -4.41 11.45 -22.56
CA GLN A 127 -4.97 12.51 -23.39
C GLN A 127 -4.02 12.96 -24.48
N GLY A 128 -2.72 13.12 -24.15
CA GLY A 128 -1.71 13.46 -25.15
C GLY A 128 -1.64 12.41 -26.27
N MET A 129 -1.59 11.12 -25.91
CA MET A 129 -1.54 10.05 -26.91
C MET A 129 -2.80 9.97 -27.78
N LYS A 130 -3.99 10.20 -27.21
CA LYS A 130 -5.25 10.23 -27.98
C LYS A 130 -5.20 11.26 -29.12
N LEU A 131 -4.68 12.45 -28.84
CA LEU A 131 -4.54 13.50 -29.85
C LEU A 131 -3.52 13.14 -30.93
N LEU A 132 -2.40 12.52 -30.53
CA LEU A 132 -1.31 12.15 -31.44
C LEU A 132 -1.69 11.02 -32.41
N PHE A 133 -2.34 9.96 -31.90
CA PHE A 133 -2.62 8.76 -32.70
C PHE A 133 -3.90 8.86 -33.52
N GLY A 134 -4.95 9.50 -32.99
CA GLY A 134 -6.16 9.72 -33.78
C GLY A 134 -6.84 8.45 -34.28
N LYS A 135 -6.80 7.37 -33.49
CA LYS A 135 -7.28 6.05 -33.90
C LYS A 135 -8.82 6.00 -33.87
N PRO A 136 -9.49 5.61 -34.98
CA PRO A 136 -10.93 5.37 -35.01
C PRO A 136 -11.37 4.32 -33.99
N ARG A 137 -12.49 4.56 -33.32
CA ARG A 137 -13.12 3.61 -32.39
C ARG A 137 -13.84 2.47 -33.13
N PRO A 138 -14.15 1.35 -32.46
CA PRO A 138 -14.92 0.27 -33.07
C PRO A 138 -16.33 0.68 -33.52
N ASP A 139 -16.91 1.73 -32.93
CA ASP A 139 -18.21 2.28 -33.27
C ASP A 139 -18.15 3.45 -34.28
N PHE A 140 -16.99 3.71 -34.87
CA PHE A 140 -16.73 4.94 -35.64
C PHE A 140 -17.61 5.11 -36.89
N LEU A 141 -17.83 4.06 -37.70
CA LEU A 141 -18.62 4.20 -38.94
C LEU A 141 -20.07 4.60 -38.66
N SER A 142 -20.64 4.10 -37.55
CA SER A 142 -22.00 4.46 -37.13
C SER A 142 -22.10 5.92 -36.66
N ARG A 143 -21.01 6.52 -36.17
CA ARG A 143 -20.91 7.95 -35.83
C ARG A 143 -20.69 8.83 -37.05
N CYS A 144 -19.80 8.41 -37.94
CA CYS A 144 -19.39 9.15 -39.13
C CYS A 144 -20.50 9.22 -40.18
N GLN A 145 -21.24 8.12 -40.39
CA GLN A 145 -22.23 7.98 -41.47
C GLN A 145 -21.62 8.39 -42.82
N PRO A 146 -20.70 7.58 -43.40
CA PRO A 146 -19.97 7.98 -44.59
C PRO A 146 -20.88 8.05 -45.83
N ASP A 147 -20.74 9.11 -46.62
CA ASP A 147 -21.40 9.22 -47.93
C ASP A 147 -20.63 8.44 -49.00
N MET A 148 -21.19 7.29 -49.38
CA MET A 148 -20.58 6.38 -50.35
C MET A 148 -20.52 6.96 -51.77
N SER A 149 -21.29 8.02 -52.07
CA SER A 149 -21.27 8.67 -53.38
C SER A 149 -20.02 9.55 -53.58
N ARG A 150 -19.38 9.99 -52.49
CA ARG A 150 -18.24 10.92 -52.48
C ARG A 150 -16.88 10.25 -52.23
N ILE A 151 -16.81 8.93 -52.34
CA ILE A 151 -15.58 8.17 -52.05
C ILE A 151 -14.39 8.65 -52.90
N ALA A 152 -14.61 8.92 -54.18
CA ALA A 152 -13.55 9.37 -55.09
C ALA A 152 -12.93 10.72 -54.71
N GLU A 153 -13.68 11.59 -54.03
CA GLU A 153 -13.20 12.92 -53.60
C GLU A 153 -12.24 12.83 -52.40
N PHE A 154 -12.46 11.86 -51.51
CA PHE A 154 -11.74 11.75 -50.22
C PHE A 154 -10.77 10.57 -50.15
N ALA A 155 -10.60 9.83 -51.25
CA ALA A 155 -9.70 8.68 -51.32
C ALA A 155 -8.23 9.11 -51.21
N VAL A 156 -7.49 8.46 -50.30
CA VAL A 156 -6.05 8.70 -50.06
C VAL A 156 -5.18 7.74 -50.88
N ASN A 157 -5.70 6.56 -51.21
CA ASN A 157 -4.98 5.54 -51.97
C ASN A 157 -5.77 5.17 -53.25
N PRO A 158 -5.18 5.35 -54.46
CA PRO A 158 -5.85 5.04 -55.73
C PRO A 158 -5.85 3.56 -56.14
N VAL A 159 -5.28 2.64 -55.32
CA VAL A 159 -5.09 1.21 -55.71
C VAL A 159 -6.41 0.42 -55.89
N ALA A 160 -7.56 0.93 -55.45
CA ALA A 160 -8.79 0.14 -55.41
C ALA A 160 -9.62 0.15 -56.72
N GLU A 161 -9.21 0.91 -57.74
CA GLU A 161 -9.98 1.04 -58.99
C GLU A 161 -10.14 -0.31 -59.73
N ASP A 162 -9.17 -1.21 -59.62
CA ASP A 162 -9.17 -2.49 -60.36
C ASP A 162 -10.04 -3.59 -59.73
N PHE A 163 -10.42 -3.47 -58.45
CA PHE A 163 -11.15 -4.54 -57.73
C PHE A 163 -12.52 -4.10 -57.21
N ASN A 164 -12.55 -3.15 -56.29
CA ASN A 164 -13.78 -2.64 -55.68
C ASN A 164 -13.53 -1.19 -55.26
N PRO A 165 -14.29 -0.21 -55.79
CA PRO A 165 -14.06 1.21 -55.53
C PRO A 165 -14.26 1.59 -54.05
N VAL A 166 -14.86 0.72 -53.23
CA VAL A 166 -15.10 0.94 -51.81
C VAL A 166 -13.92 0.50 -50.94
N TRP A 167 -12.98 -0.30 -51.48
CA TRP A 167 -11.81 -0.81 -50.75
C TRP A 167 -10.66 0.20 -50.73
N VAL A 168 -10.99 1.46 -50.45
CA VAL A 168 -10.03 2.57 -50.35
C VAL A 168 -9.87 3.02 -48.89
N LEU A 169 -8.79 3.77 -48.66
CA LEU A 169 -8.65 4.60 -47.46
C LEU A 169 -9.23 5.98 -47.75
N VAL A 170 -10.09 6.47 -46.88
CA VAL A 170 -10.73 7.79 -46.98
C VAL A 170 -10.34 8.67 -45.79
N THR A 171 -10.41 9.98 -46.01
CA THR A 171 -10.27 10.98 -44.94
C THR A 171 -11.61 11.21 -44.22
N SER A 172 -11.58 11.88 -43.06
CA SER A 172 -12.79 12.17 -42.26
C SER A 172 -13.78 13.12 -42.93
N GLY A 173 -13.42 13.78 -44.03
CA GLY A 173 -14.32 14.66 -44.78
C GLY A 173 -15.51 13.96 -45.45
N ILE A 174 -15.50 12.63 -45.52
CA ILE A 174 -16.60 11.82 -46.08
C ILE A 174 -17.81 11.69 -45.12
N CYS A 175 -17.62 12.03 -43.84
CA CYS A 175 -18.66 11.89 -42.82
C CYS A 175 -19.78 12.92 -43.02
N THR A 176 -21.05 12.51 -42.95
CA THR A 176 -22.20 13.42 -43.11
C THR A 176 -22.72 13.99 -41.80
N ASN A 177 -22.32 13.41 -40.67
CA ASN A 177 -22.79 13.85 -39.36
C ASN A 177 -22.32 15.28 -39.05
N THR A 178 -23.23 16.12 -38.56
CA THR A 178 -22.99 17.54 -38.25
C THR A 178 -22.37 17.77 -36.88
N ASP A 179 -22.45 16.79 -35.97
CA ASP A 179 -21.95 16.92 -34.61
C ASP A 179 -20.44 16.62 -34.53
N ASP A 180 -19.64 17.69 -34.57
CA ASP A 180 -18.18 17.59 -34.56
C ASP A 180 -17.65 16.92 -33.27
N ASP A 181 -18.28 17.14 -32.11
CA ASP A 181 -17.89 16.49 -30.85
C ASP A 181 -17.99 14.96 -30.90
N ILE A 182 -19.05 14.43 -31.53
CA ILE A 182 -19.27 12.99 -31.67
C ILE A 182 -18.22 12.38 -32.60
N LEU A 183 -17.89 13.11 -33.69
CA LEU A 183 -16.90 12.71 -34.67
C LEU A 183 -15.49 12.73 -34.09
N GLN A 184 -15.13 13.81 -33.39
CA GLN A 184 -13.84 13.95 -32.72
C GLN A 184 -13.66 12.88 -31.62
N ASP A 185 -14.68 12.59 -30.81
CA ASP A 185 -14.61 11.48 -29.85
C ASP A 185 -14.42 10.13 -30.56
N GLY A 186 -14.98 9.98 -31.76
CA GLY A 186 -14.79 8.82 -32.62
C GLY A 186 -13.33 8.51 -32.98
N PHE A 187 -12.45 9.52 -33.03
CA PHE A 187 -11.01 9.37 -33.31
C PHE A 187 -10.14 9.23 -32.04
N LYS A 188 -10.74 9.26 -30.85
CA LYS A 188 -10.03 9.20 -29.56
C LYS A 188 -10.03 7.79 -28.96
N SER A 189 -9.83 6.73 -29.77
CA SER A 189 -9.84 5.32 -29.29
C SER A 189 -8.58 4.92 -28.53
N PHE A 190 -7.39 5.26 -29.03
CA PHE A 190 -6.13 4.78 -28.44
C PHE A 190 -5.38 5.89 -27.69
N PRO A 191 -4.96 5.66 -26.44
CA PRO A 191 -5.31 4.56 -25.53
C PRO A 191 -6.63 4.80 -24.77
N SER A 192 -7.18 3.76 -24.13
CA SER A 192 -8.40 3.88 -23.32
C SER A 192 -8.17 4.69 -22.03
N GLY A 193 -8.83 5.84 -21.93
CA GLY A 193 -8.77 6.71 -20.74
C GLY A 193 -9.49 6.13 -19.52
N HIS A 194 -10.57 5.36 -19.72
CA HIS A 194 -11.25 4.67 -18.62
C HIS A 194 -10.35 3.57 -18.02
N SER A 195 -9.60 2.87 -18.87
CA SER A 195 -8.69 1.82 -18.44
C SER A 195 -7.48 2.40 -17.71
N SER A 196 -6.84 3.45 -18.23
CA SER A 196 -5.70 4.07 -17.56
C SER A 196 -6.06 4.69 -16.22
N PHE A 197 -7.16 5.44 -16.15
CA PHE A 197 -7.58 6.14 -14.95
C PHE A 197 -8.05 5.16 -13.85
N SER A 198 -8.77 4.10 -14.25
CA SER A 198 -9.18 3.06 -13.30
C SER A 198 -8.01 2.31 -12.70
N TRP A 199 -7.06 1.86 -13.52
CA TRP A 199 -5.85 1.19 -13.02
C TRP A 199 -4.97 2.15 -12.19
N ALA A 200 -4.83 3.41 -12.58
CA ALA A 200 -4.08 4.40 -11.80
C ALA A 200 -4.62 4.53 -10.36
N GLY A 201 -5.92 4.78 -10.21
CA GLY A 201 -6.55 4.97 -8.90
C GLY A 201 -6.71 3.69 -8.08
N LEU A 202 -7.26 2.63 -8.70
CA LEU A 202 -7.60 1.39 -8.01
C LEU A 202 -6.36 0.54 -7.69
N LEU A 203 -5.32 0.55 -8.53
CA LEU A 203 -4.05 -0.07 -8.17
C LEU A 203 -3.32 0.75 -7.10
N TYR A 204 -3.44 2.07 -7.12
CA TYR A 204 -2.78 2.89 -6.09
C TYR A 204 -3.35 2.58 -4.71
N ILE A 205 -4.68 2.52 -4.57
CA ILE A 205 -5.29 2.12 -3.30
C ILE A 205 -4.98 0.67 -2.92
N THR A 206 -4.88 -0.23 -3.90
CA THR A 206 -4.42 -1.61 -3.69
C THR A 206 -3.03 -1.64 -3.04
N LEU A 207 -2.07 -0.91 -3.61
CA LEU A 207 -0.70 -0.82 -3.08
C LEU A 207 -0.66 -0.12 -1.72
N PHE A 208 -1.48 0.93 -1.54
CA PHE A 208 -1.62 1.62 -0.26
C PHE A 208 -2.13 0.67 0.82
N LEU A 209 -3.26 -0.01 0.60
CA LEU A 209 -3.81 -0.99 1.55
C LEU A 209 -2.84 -2.14 1.81
N ALA A 210 -2.19 -2.66 0.77
CA ALA A 210 -1.16 -3.69 0.92
C ALA A 210 -0.02 -3.24 1.83
N SER A 211 0.43 -1.98 1.70
CA SER A 211 1.45 -1.41 2.58
C SER A 211 0.97 -1.17 4.01
N LYS A 212 -0.30 -0.75 4.19
CA LYS A 212 -0.89 -0.45 5.50
C LYS A 212 -1.40 -1.67 6.25
N PHE A 213 -1.56 -2.82 5.60
CA PHE A 213 -1.99 -4.07 6.24
C PHE A 213 -0.97 -5.21 6.07
N ALA A 214 0.24 -4.89 5.62
CA ALA A 214 1.31 -5.86 5.39
C ALA A 214 0.92 -7.01 4.45
N VAL A 215 0.04 -6.76 3.47
CA VAL A 215 -0.39 -7.81 2.53
C VAL A 215 0.67 -7.95 1.45
N ALA A 216 1.65 -8.81 1.71
CA ALA A 216 2.79 -9.04 0.84
C ALA A 216 3.18 -10.51 0.80
N ILE A 217 3.88 -10.90 -0.26
CA ILE A 217 4.56 -12.19 -0.31
C ILE A 217 5.62 -12.19 0.82
N PRO A 218 5.68 -13.24 1.66
CA PRO A 218 6.66 -13.33 2.73
C PRO A 218 8.08 -13.13 2.20
N PHE A 219 8.77 -12.12 2.72
CA PHE A 219 10.14 -11.76 2.31
C PHE A 219 11.04 -11.74 3.53
N LEU A 220 12.21 -12.37 3.42
CA LEU A 220 13.25 -12.34 4.43
C LEU A 220 14.43 -11.51 3.91
N PRO A 221 14.80 -10.38 4.55
CA PRO A 221 15.97 -9.62 4.10
C PRO A 221 17.25 -10.46 4.25
N PRO A 222 18.21 -10.34 3.31
CA PRO A 222 19.53 -10.96 3.45
C PRO A 222 20.18 -10.49 4.75
N ARG A 223 20.81 -11.40 5.48
CA ARG A 223 21.46 -11.11 6.76
C ARG A 223 22.96 -11.26 6.65
N PRO A 224 23.74 -10.48 7.43
CA PRO A 224 25.14 -10.80 7.65
C PRO A 224 25.25 -12.20 8.27
N PHE A 225 26.28 -12.94 7.86
CA PHE A 225 26.56 -14.29 8.35
C PHE A 225 26.71 -14.28 9.88
N SER A 226 25.92 -15.11 10.58
CA SER A 226 26.00 -15.30 12.02
C SER A 226 26.27 -16.78 12.31
N THR A 227 27.21 -17.05 13.21
CA THR A 227 27.59 -18.40 13.64
C THR A 227 26.66 -18.96 14.72
N ASN A 228 25.73 -18.15 15.25
CA ASN A 228 24.85 -18.59 16.32
C ASN A 228 23.70 -19.47 15.75
N PRO A 229 23.60 -20.75 16.16
CA PRO A 229 22.62 -21.70 15.62
C PRO A 229 21.17 -21.32 15.97
N ALA A 230 20.94 -20.45 16.96
CA ALA A 230 19.62 -19.92 17.26
C ALA A 230 19.02 -19.15 16.07
N HIS A 231 19.85 -18.53 15.21
CA HIS A 231 19.36 -17.82 14.03
C HIS A 231 18.95 -18.74 12.88
N THR A 232 19.42 -19.99 12.83
CA THR A 232 19.10 -20.97 11.78
C THR A 232 18.16 -22.06 12.25
N SER A 233 17.96 -22.20 13.56
CA SER A 233 17.03 -23.16 14.15
C SER A 233 15.59 -22.94 13.66
N ALA A 234 14.86 -24.03 13.37
CA ALA A 234 13.46 -23.99 12.95
C ALA A 234 12.47 -23.94 14.13
N ILE A 235 12.97 -24.17 15.35
CA ILE A 235 12.24 -24.32 16.60
C ILE A 235 13.02 -23.48 17.62
N THR A 236 12.31 -22.73 18.47
CA THR A 236 12.75 -21.94 19.65
C THR A 236 14.01 -22.52 20.30
N PRO A 237 14.90 -21.68 20.90
CA PRO A 237 16.34 -21.95 20.95
C PRO A 237 16.55 -23.39 21.37
N SER A 238 17.13 -24.17 20.46
CA SER A 238 17.35 -25.57 20.75
C SER A 238 18.08 -25.64 22.08
N ASN A 239 17.52 -26.38 23.04
CA ASN A 239 18.28 -26.91 24.17
C ASN A 239 19.37 -27.90 23.68
N LEU A 240 19.89 -27.74 22.45
CA LEU A 240 21.19 -28.25 22.07
C LEU A 240 22.19 -27.47 22.91
N ARG A 241 22.36 -27.90 24.17
CA ARG A 241 23.68 -27.92 24.77
C ARG A 241 24.61 -28.43 23.68
N SER A 242 25.59 -27.61 23.32
CA SER A 242 26.76 -28.03 22.57
C SER A 242 27.34 -29.29 23.24
N ILE A 243 26.91 -30.47 22.80
CA ILE A 243 27.64 -31.73 23.01
C ILE A 243 28.61 -31.85 21.84
N LEU A 244 29.50 -30.86 21.72
CA LEU A 244 30.75 -31.03 21.00
C LEU A 244 31.82 -31.15 22.09
N PRO A 245 32.54 -32.28 22.15
CA PRO A 245 33.58 -32.47 23.14
C PRO A 245 34.75 -31.54 22.76
N THR A 246 34.77 -30.33 23.31
CA THR A 246 35.98 -29.51 23.30
C THR A 246 36.95 -30.10 24.30
N HIS A 247 38.03 -30.64 23.75
CA HIS A 247 39.14 -31.24 24.46
C HIS A 247 39.65 -30.32 25.59
N ASN A 248 39.83 -30.92 26.78
CA ASN A 248 40.47 -30.35 27.95
C ASN A 248 41.66 -29.44 27.61
N LYS A 249 41.65 -28.19 28.11
CA LYS A 249 42.71 -27.67 29.01
C LYS A 249 42.44 -26.25 29.53
N THR A 250 42.61 -26.16 30.85
CA THR A 250 43.15 -25.05 31.66
C THR A 250 42.33 -23.77 31.85
N ASN A 251 41.97 -23.58 33.14
CA ASN A 251 41.72 -22.32 33.82
C ASN A 251 42.50 -21.15 33.20
N THR A 252 41.79 -20.28 32.49
CA THR A 252 42.20 -18.89 32.32
C THR A 252 40.92 -18.09 32.34
N LYS A 253 40.83 -17.13 33.27
CA LYS A 253 39.82 -16.07 33.32
C LYS A 253 39.86 -15.35 31.97
N SER A 254 39.12 -15.86 31.01
CA SER A 254 38.88 -15.24 29.73
C SER A 254 37.47 -14.73 29.81
N THR A 255 37.37 -13.40 29.82
CA THR A 255 36.17 -12.62 29.62
C THR A 255 35.57 -13.02 28.28
N MET A 256 34.85 -14.14 28.23
CA MET A 256 33.80 -14.32 27.25
C MET A 256 32.76 -13.29 27.64
N THR A 257 32.83 -12.14 26.96
CA THR A 257 31.71 -11.23 26.85
C THR A 257 30.51 -12.09 26.50
N ALA A 258 29.66 -12.33 27.50
CA ALA A 258 28.32 -12.84 27.30
C ALA A 258 27.74 -11.90 26.24
N TYR A 259 27.59 -12.41 25.02
CA TYR A 259 26.81 -11.74 24.00
C TYR A 259 25.53 -11.33 24.70
N ALA A 260 25.20 -10.04 24.69
CA ALA A 260 23.92 -9.58 25.21
C ALA A 260 22.86 -10.55 24.69
N GLU A 261 22.05 -11.10 25.60
CA GLU A 261 20.93 -11.98 25.25
C GLU A 261 19.90 -11.17 24.46
N ASP A 262 20.24 -10.79 23.23
CA ASP A 262 19.28 -10.38 22.24
C ASP A 262 18.43 -11.62 21.98
N SER A 263 17.17 -11.59 22.39
CA SER A 263 16.20 -12.66 22.17
C SER A 263 16.16 -13.03 20.68
N VAL A 264 16.87 -14.08 20.29
CA VAL A 264 16.99 -14.49 18.89
C VAL A 264 15.69 -15.16 18.45
N VAL A 265 14.97 -14.49 17.55
CA VAL A 265 13.74 -15.04 16.96
C VAL A 265 14.09 -15.98 15.79
N PRO A 266 13.59 -17.22 15.75
CA PRO A 266 13.86 -18.16 14.66
C PRO A 266 13.29 -17.71 13.30
N ILE A 267 13.88 -18.17 12.19
CA ILE A 267 13.50 -17.76 10.82
C ILE A 267 12.02 -17.99 10.50
N ARG A 268 11.47 -19.12 10.94
CA ARG A 268 10.05 -19.44 10.73
C ARG A 268 9.10 -18.46 11.40
N TYR A 269 9.56 -17.70 12.40
CA TYR A 269 8.74 -16.73 13.14
C TYR A 269 8.86 -15.28 12.64
N GLN A 270 9.70 -15.04 11.63
CA GLN A 270 10.00 -13.70 11.13
C GLN A 270 9.22 -13.30 9.87
N ALA A 271 8.71 -14.29 9.13
CA ALA A 271 7.87 -14.06 7.96
C ALA A 271 6.91 -15.23 7.74
N ALA A 272 5.63 -14.92 7.55
CA ALA A 272 4.55 -15.82 7.20
C ALA A 272 3.58 -15.10 6.27
N ALA A 273 2.70 -15.86 5.61
CA ALA A 273 1.70 -15.27 4.73
C ALA A 273 0.60 -14.56 5.55
N PRO A 274 0.08 -13.42 5.06
CA PRO A 274 -1.10 -12.80 5.64
C PRO A 274 -2.31 -13.76 5.62
N PRO A 275 -3.29 -13.61 6.52
CA PRO A 275 -4.57 -14.29 6.42
C PRO A 275 -5.22 -14.09 5.05
N VAL A 276 -5.80 -15.16 4.50
CA VAL A 276 -6.42 -15.15 3.15
C VAL A 276 -7.49 -14.08 3.01
N TRP A 277 -8.23 -13.75 4.07
CA TRP A 277 -9.25 -12.69 4.03
C TRP A 277 -8.65 -11.30 3.75
N CYS A 278 -7.37 -11.05 4.07
CA CYS A 278 -6.70 -9.80 3.73
C CYS A 278 -6.48 -9.66 2.21
N LEU A 279 -6.44 -10.78 1.46
CA LEU A 279 -6.38 -10.74 -0.01
C LEU A 279 -7.67 -10.16 -0.58
N VAL A 280 -8.83 -10.39 0.03
CA VAL A 280 -10.10 -9.81 -0.43
C VAL A 280 -10.04 -8.29 -0.43
N LEU A 281 -9.44 -7.68 0.61
CA LEU A 281 -9.29 -6.23 0.71
C LEU A 281 -8.46 -5.63 -0.45
N VAL A 282 -7.47 -6.38 -0.95
CA VAL A 282 -6.53 -5.93 -1.98
C VAL A 282 -7.00 -6.34 -3.39
N LEU A 283 -7.75 -7.44 -3.51
CA LEU A 283 -8.25 -7.93 -4.80
C LEU A 283 -9.55 -7.24 -5.26
N VAL A 284 -10.37 -6.71 -4.34
CA VAL A 284 -11.62 -6.01 -4.72
C VAL A 284 -11.36 -4.79 -5.62
N PRO A 285 -10.42 -3.88 -5.32
CA PRO A 285 -10.11 -2.77 -6.22
C PRO A 285 -9.54 -3.24 -7.57
N ILE A 286 -8.72 -4.30 -7.59
CA ILE A 286 -8.21 -4.91 -8.83
C ILE A 286 -9.36 -5.46 -9.68
N GLY A 287 -10.27 -6.23 -9.08
CA GLY A 287 -11.45 -6.77 -9.77
C GLY A 287 -12.34 -5.65 -10.31
N SER A 288 -12.48 -4.55 -9.57
CA SER A 288 -13.22 -3.37 -10.01
C SER A 288 -12.56 -2.70 -11.23
N ALA A 289 -11.22 -2.60 -11.27
CA ALA A 289 -10.49 -2.06 -12.41
C ALA A 289 -10.66 -2.95 -13.66
N ILE A 290 -10.57 -4.27 -13.50
CA ILE A 290 -10.81 -5.24 -14.57
C ILE A 290 -12.23 -5.10 -15.09
N TYR A 291 -13.24 -5.04 -14.21
CA TYR A 291 -14.63 -4.87 -14.62
C TYR A 291 -14.84 -3.59 -15.42
N ILE A 292 -14.29 -2.45 -14.97
CA ILE A 292 -14.36 -1.18 -15.71
C ILE A 292 -13.75 -1.33 -17.11
N CYS A 293 -12.58 -1.96 -17.21
CA CYS A 293 -11.94 -2.23 -18.50
C CYS A 293 -12.80 -3.12 -19.41
N SER A 294 -13.39 -4.18 -18.87
CA SER A 294 -14.26 -5.09 -19.61
C SER A 294 -15.50 -4.37 -20.17
N THR A 295 -16.09 -3.42 -19.43
CA THR A 295 -17.25 -2.67 -19.94
C THR A 295 -16.93 -1.87 -21.20
N ARG A 296 -15.70 -1.37 -21.36
CA ARG A 296 -15.28 -0.63 -22.56
C ARG A 296 -15.19 -1.51 -23.80
N PHE A 297 -14.88 -2.79 -23.61
CA PHE A 297 -14.90 -3.78 -24.68
C PHE A 297 -16.34 -4.15 -25.05
N THR A 298 -17.21 -4.38 -24.06
CA THR A 298 -18.62 -4.74 -24.32
C THR A 298 -19.43 -3.60 -24.92
N ASP A 299 -19.07 -2.35 -24.62
CA ASP A 299 -19.74 -1.16 -25.13
C ASP A 299 -19.21 -0.73 -26.51
N PHE A 300 -18.34 -1.54 -27.14
CA PHE A 300 -17.71 -1.30 -28.46
C PHE A 300 -16.95 0.04 -28.57
N ARG A 301 -16.48 0.58 -27.44
CA ARG A 301 -15.78 1.87 -27.40
C ARG A 301 -14.28 1.76 -27.66
N HIS A 302 -13.71 0.58 -27.43
CA HIS A 302 -12.27 0.33 -27.50
C HIS A 302 -11.96 -1.10 -27.96
N GLN A 303 -10.88 -1.25 -28.72
CA GLN A 303 -10.33 -2.56 -29.02
C GLN A 303 -9.52 -3.09 -27.82
N GLY A 304 -9.32 -4.41 -27.74
CA GLY A 304 -8.59 -5.04 -26.62
C GLY A 304 -7.18 -4.46 -26.42
N PHE A 305 -6.46 -4.14 -27.50
CA PHE A 305 -5.15 -3.51 -27.43
C PHE A 305 -5.18 -2.12 -26.75
N ASP A 306 -6.21 -1.31 -27.06
CA ASP A 306 -6.37 0.03 -26.50
C ASP A 306 -6.59 -0.02 -24.97
N ILE A 307 -7.29 -1.06 -24.52
CA ILE A 307 -7.58 -1.36 -23.12
C ILE A 307 -6.34 -1.86 -22.39
N LEU A 308 -5.61 -2.82 -22.98
CA LEU A 308 -4.38 -3.36 -22.39
C LEU A 308 -3.30 -2.28 -22.25
N PHE A 309 -3.11 -1.46 -23.29
CA PHE A 309 -2.15 -0.37 -23.26
C PHE A 309 -2.56 0.74 -22.29
N GLY A 310 -3.84 1.11 -22.27
CA GLY A 310 -4.39 2.03 -21.26
C GLY A 310 -4.15 1.53 -19.84
N SER A 311 -4.43 0.25 -19.59
CA SER A 311 -4.16 -0.41 -18.30
C SER A 311 -2.68 -0.35 -17.92
N PHE A 312 -1.78 -0.61 -18.86
CA PHE A 312 -0.34 -0.52 -18.65
C PHE A 312 0.11 0.89 -18.25
N ILE A 313 -0.40 1.94 -18.88
CA ILE A 313 -0.15 3.33 -18.47
C ILE A 313 -0.61 3.56 -17.03
N GLY A 314 -1.82 3.12 -16.69
CA GLY A 314 -2.35 3.25 -15.33
C GLY A 314 -1.51 2.51 -14.28
N ILE A 315 -1.12 1.27 -14.58
CA ILE A 315 -0.29 0.42 -13.71
C ILE A 315 1.08 1.07 -13.46
N THR A 316 1.74 1.54 -14.52
CA THR A 316 3.07 2.17 -14.41
C THR A 316 3.01 3.49 -13.64
N ALA A 317 2.01 4.34 -13.91
CA ALA A 317 1.78 5.58 -13.16
C ALA A 317 1.53 5.29 -11.67
N SER A 318 0.65 4.34 -11.36
CA SER A 318 0.36 3.92 -9.99
C SER A 318 1.59 3.40 -9.25
N TRP A 319 2.34 2.50 -9.88
CA TRP A 319 3.57 1.94 -9.32
C TRP A 319 4.61 3.03 -9.04
N PHE A 320 4.83 3.93 -9.99
CA PHE A 320 5.78 5.04 -9.83
C PHE A 320 5.37 5.98 -8.70
N SER A 321 4.13 6.47 -8.71
CA SER A 321 3.65 7.41 -7.69
C SER A 321 3.60 6.79 -6.30
N PHE A 322 3.25 5.51 -6.19
CA PHE A 322 3.31 4.79 -4.92
C PHE A 322 4.76 4.72 -4.41
N ARG A 323 5.71 4.35 -5.28
CA ARG A 323 7.12 4.21 -4.92
C ARG A 323 7.80 5.54 -4.58
N TRP A 324 7.29 6.64 -5.13
CA TRP A 324 7.76 8.00 -4.87
C TRP A 324 7.44 8.48 -3.45
N TYR A 325 6.21 8.22 -2.97
CA TYR A 325 5.74 8.73 -1.69
C TYR A 325 5.79 7.71 -0.54
N HIS A 326 5.80 6.40 -0.84
CA HIS A 326 5.75 5.34 0.16
C HIS A 326 7.00 4.46 0.14
N LEU A 327 7.30 3.92 1.32
CA LEU A 327 8.32 2.87 1.45
C LEU A 327 7.89 1.62 0.66
N PRO A 328 8.84 0.80 0.19
CA PRO A 328 8.51 -0.48 -0.44
C PRO A 328 7.64 -1.32 0.49
N VAL A 329 6.66 -2.02 -0.08
CA VAL A 329 5.82 -2.99 0.64
C VAL A 329 6.69 -4.01 1.41
N SER A 330 7.91 -4.30 0.95
CA SER A 330 8.86 -5.25 1.56
C SER A 330 9.87 -4.68 2.56
N ARG A 331 10.01 -3.36 2.71
CA ARG A 331 11.08 -2.73 3.54
C ARG A 331 10.59 -1.60 4.46
N GLY A 332 9.28 -1.40 4.61
CA GLY A 332 8.75 -0.48 5.62
C GLY A 332 9.16 -0.89 7.04
N ALA A 333 9.29 0.06 7.95
CA ALA A 333 9.56 -0.21 9.37
C ALA A 333 8.42 -1.05 9.98
N GLY A 334 8.57 -2.38 9.94
CA GLY A 334 7.74 -3.42 10.58
C GLY A 334 6.42 -3.75 9.88
N TRP A 335 6.44 -4.46 8.74
CA TRP A 335 5.21 -4.85 8.01
C TRP A 335 5.33 -6.15 7.19
N SER A 336 5.85 -7.22 7.76
CA SER A 336 5.63 -8.59 7.25
C SER A 336 4.88 -9.37 8.31
N TRP A 337 3.97 -10.25 7.92
CA TRP A 337 3.27 -11.08 8.89
C TRP A 337 4.27 -12.07 9.51
N GLY A 338 4.21 -12.28 10.82
CA GLY A 338 4.78 -13.48 11.46
C GLY A 338 3.74 -14.60 11.48
N PRO A 339 4.10 -15.85 11.87
CA PRO A 339 3.13 -16.92 12.11
C PRO A 339 2.01 -16.47 13.06
N ARG A 340 0.80 -17.02 12.94
CA ARG A 340 -0.29 -16.63 13.85
C ARG A 340 0.08 -17.00 15.30
N SER A 341 -0.03 -16.03 16.20
CA SER A 341 0.05 -16.23 17.66
C SER A 341 -1.28 -15.88 18.30
N TYR A 342 -1.47 -16.24 19.57
CA TYR A 342 -2.69 -15.93 20.31
C TYR A 342 -3.02 -14.43 20.29
N THR A 343 -2.01 -13.57 20.45
CA THR A 343 -2.13 -12.09 20.46
C THR A 343 -2.31 -11.48 19.06
N ARG A 344 -2.04 -12.24 17.99
CA ARG A 344 -1.99 -11.76 16.58
C ARG A 344 -2.77 -12.64 15.61
N ALA A 345 -3.79 -13.35 16.08
CA ALA A 345 -4.52 -14.36 15.29
C ALA A 345 -5.42 -13.76 14.20
N TRP A 346 -6.01 -12.58 14.47
CA TRP A 346 -7.07 -11.98 13.65
C TRP A 346 -6.68 -10.66 12.99
N GLY A 347 -5.51 -10.11 13.29
CA GLY A 347 -5.07 -8.83 12.77
C GLY A 347 -3.75 -8.39 13.37
N ILE A 348 -2.90 -7.77 12.55
CA ILE A 348 -1.73 -7.02 13.01
C ILE A 348 -2.09 -5.55 12.89
N GLY A 349 -2.07 -4.82 14.01
CA GLY A 349 -2.29 -3.38 13.96
C GLY A 349 -1.13 -2.66 13.28
N VAL A 350 -1.41 -1.47 12.76
CA VAL A 350 -0.45 -0.66 12.00
C VAL A 350 0.85 -0.40 12.78
N GLY A 351 2.01 -0.74 12.20
CA GLY A 351 3.32 -0.49 12.81
C GLY A 351 3.74 -1.47 13.91
N VAL A 352 3.03 -2.58 14.13
CA VAL A 352 3.49 -3.68 14.98
C VAL A 352 4.63 -4.44 14.27
N GLY A 353 5.69 -4.80 15.00
CA GLY A 353 6.86 -5.46 14.42
C GLY A 353 6.54 -6.76 13.68
N SER A 354 7.28 -7.02 12.60
CA SER A 354 7.06 -8.10 11.65
C SER A 354 7.20 -9.54 12.16
N TYR A 355 7.72 -9.72 13.37
CA TYR A 355 8.01 -11.03 13.93
C TYR A 355 7.10 -11.32 15.11
N VAL A 356 6.80 -12.59 15.29
CA VAL A 356 6.16 -13.11 16.50
C VAL A 356 7.27 -13.40 17.49
N GLY A 357 7.19 -12.78 18.66
CA GLY A 357 8.17 -12.99 19.74
C GLY A 357 8.04 -14.37 20.36
N THR A 358 8.37 -14.50 21.65
CA THR A 358 8.15 -15.73 22.43
C THR A 358 6.67 -16.01 22.72
N GLU A 359 5.79 -15.10 22.31
CA GLU A 359 4.33 -15.22 22.39
C GLU A 359 3.84 -16.51 21.68
N GLY A 360 3.59 -17.53 22.49
CA GLY A 360 3.20 -18.85 22.01
C GLY A 360 1.79 -18.91 21.40
N TRP A 361 1.38 -20.12 21.07
CA TRP A 361 0.05 -20.41 20.51
C TRP A 361 -1.04 -20.44 21.60
N ASN A 362 -0.62 -20.35 22.87
CA ASN A 362 -1.49 -20.44 24.04
C ASN A 362 -1.64 -19.10 24.77
N PRO A 363 -2.80 -18.84 25.41
CA PRO A 363 -3.07 -17.62 26.18
C PRO A 363 -2.26 -17.46 27.47
N ARG A 364 -1.49 -18.46 27.91
CA ARG A 364 -0.90 -18.46 29.25
C ARG A 364 0.19 -17.40 29.33
N LYS A 365 -0.01 -16.44 30.24
CA LYS A 365 0.96 -15.41 30.64
C LYS A 365 2.37 -16.03 30.73
N GLU A 366 3.31 -15.47 29.99
CA GLU A 366 4.72 -15.61 30.33
C GLU A 366 4.93 -15.02 31.72
N VAL A 367 4.98 -15.89 32.72
CA VAL A 367 5.54 -15.55 34.02
C VAL A 367 7.06 -15.56 33.83
N GLY A 368 7.66 -14.38 33.86
CA GLY A 368 9.08 -14.21 34.14
C GLY A 368 9.99 -13.89 32.95
N GLN A 369 10.00 -12.63 32.52
CA GLN A 369 11.26 -11.93 32.23
C GLN A 369 11.15 -10.52 32.85
N PRO A 370 12.01 -10.15 33.80
CA PRO A 370 11.99 -8.80 34.35
C PRO A 370 12.39 -7.83 33.25
N GLY A 371 11.44 -6.96 32.90
CA GLY A 371 11.67 -5.83 32.03
C GLY A 371 12.82 -4.97 32.56
N LEU A 372 13.63 -4.53 31.61
CA LEU A 372 14.72 -3.58 31.74
C LEU A 372 14.23 -2.29 32.41
N HIS A 373 14.21 -2.24 33.75
CA HIS A 373 14.19 -0.98 34.48
C HIS A 373 15.57 -0.37 34.35
N THR A 374 15.64 0.76 33.65
CA THR A 374 16.77 1.68 33.71
C THR A 374 17.05 2.03 35.17
N SER A 375 18.15 1.49 35.71
CA SER A 375 18.66 1.87 37.02
C SER A 375 19.14 3.31 36.95
N SER A 376 18.33 4.21 37.49
CA SER A 376 18.72 5.57 37.84
C SER A 376 19.20 5.53 39.29
N ASN A 377 20.51 5.66 39.45
CA ASN A 377 21.18 5.97 40.72
C ASN A 377 20.44 7.09 41.46
N GLY A 378 20.06 6.85 42.71
CA GLY A 378 19.38 7.83 43.56
C GLY A 378 19.61 7.51 45.03
N ASN A 379 20.67 8.07 45.59
CA ASN A 379 20.98 8.11 47.01
C ASN A 379 19.82 8.75 47.80
N GLY A 380 19.34 8.11 48.87
CA GLY A 380 18.28 8.68 49.70
C GLY A 380 18.02 7.89 50.98
N ARG A 381 18.54 8.41 52.09
CA ARG A 381 18.31 8.02 53.50
C ARG A 381 16.85 8.21 53.95
N ASN A 382 16.56 7.63 55.14
CA ASN A 382 15.49 7.92 56.12
C ASN A 382 14.20 7.07 56.01
N THR A 383 13.97 6.10 56.91
CA THR A 383 13.50 6.10 58.33
C THR A 383 11.98 5.93 58.46
N SER A 384 11.60 4.86 59.18
CA SER A 384 10.48 4.69 60.15
C SER A 384 9.07 5.21 59.86
N GLU A 385 8.09 4.31 60.09
CA GLU A 385 6.79 4.46 60.79
C GLU A 385 5.77 3.52 60.11
N THR A 386 5.41 2.38 60.69
CA THR A 386 4.27 2.14 61.62
C THR A 386 2.98 2.78 61.18
N ASP A 387 2.02 1.95 60.77
CA ASP A 387 0.64 1.87 61.28
C ASP A 387 -0.11 0.81 60.44
N GLU A 388 -0.51 -0.35 60.98
CA GLU A 388 -1.60 -0.66 61.91
C GLU A 388 -2.90 -1.10 61.18
N LEU A 389 -3.63 -2.01 61.85
CA LEU A 389 -4.98 -2.55 61.59
C LEU A 389 -5.09 -3.71 60.57
N GLU A 390 -5.16 -4.96 61.04
CA GLU A 390 -6.35 -5.68 61.57
C GLU A 390 -7.02 -6.51 60.44
N LEU A 391 -7.50 -7.75 60.56
CA LEU A 391 -7.75 -8.69 61.65
C LEU A 391 -8.10 -10.05 60.98
N VAL A 392 -8.13 -11.14 61.76
CA VAL A 392 -8.77 -12.46 61.50
C VAL A 392 -7.93 -13.45 60.68
N GLY A 393 -7.55 -14.65 61.14
CA GLY A 393 -7.84 -15.42 62.35
C GLY A 393 -7.46 -16.90 62.11
N MET A 394 -7.31 -17.65 63.22
CA MET A 394 -7.31 -19.14 63.32
C MET A 394 -6.08 -19.90 62.79
N THR A 395 -5.17 -20.35 63.67
CA THR A 395 -5.17 -21.54 64.58
C THR A 395 -4.55 -22.78 63.92
N GLU A 396 -3.46 -23.27 64.53
CA GLU A 396 -3.09 -24.67 64.82
C GLU A 396 -1.60 -24.64 65.22
N SER A 397 -1.23 -24.52 66.50
CA SER A 397 -1.13 -25.57 67.53
C SER A 397 -0.30 -26.80 67.14
N GLU A 398 0.61 -27.13 68.06
CA GLU A 398 1.46 -28.33 68.13
C GLU A 398 2.79 -28.21 67.36
N ARG A 399 3.96 -28.46 67.94
CA ARG A 399 4.32 -29.12 69.20
C ARG A 399 5.80 -28.81 69.48
N ASN A 400 6.14 -28.73 70.78
CA ASN A 400 7.28 -29.38 71.45
C ASN A 400 8.49 -29.81 70.61
N VAL A 401 9.74 -29.75 71.04
CA VAL A 401 10.41 -29.53 72.32
C VAL A 401 11.89 -29.60 71.89
N ASP A 402 12.73 -28.68 72.32
CA ASP A 402 14.00 -29.13 72.92
C ASP A 402 14.57 -28.06 73.83
N GLU A 403 14.68 -28.48 75.07
CA GLU A 403 15.21 -27.78 76.21
C GLU A 403 16.74 -27.71 76.16
N ARG A 404 17.24 -26.60 76.71
CA ARG A 404 18.45 -26.51 77.54
C ARG A 404 19.80 -26.79 76.85
N ARG A 405 20.56 -25.70 76.69
CA ARG A 405 21.91 -25.64 77.30
C ARG A 405 22.27 -24.21 77.72
N MET A 406 22.27 -24.03 79.05
CA MET A 406 23.09 -23.15 79.92
C MET A 406 23.41 -21.73 79.43
N GLU A 407 22.96 -20.67 80.11
CA GLU A 407 23.69 -20.05 81.25
C GLU A 407 25.22 -20.11 81.04
N GLY A 408 25.95 -19.04 80.80
CA GLY A 408 25.85 -17.70 81.34
C GLY A 408 27.29 -17.22 81.57
N THR A 409 27.41 -15.90 81.70
CA THR A 409 28.48 -15.18 82.41
C THR A 409 29.87 -14.96 81.79
N HIS A 410 30.11 -13.67 81.60
CA HIS A 410 31.25 -12.86 82.03
C HIS A 410 32.48 -12.65 81.11
N ALA A 411 32.57 -11.39 80.66
CA ALA A 411 33.71 -10.47 80.83
C ALA A 411 35.05 -10.83 80.16
N LEU A 412 35.32 -10.22 79.00
CA LEU A 412 36.21 -9.05 78.80
C LEU A 412 36.31 -8.73 77.30
#